data_AF-A0A932D900-F1
#
_entry.id   AF-A0A932D900-F1
#
_cell.length_a   1.000
_cell.length_b   1.000
_cell.length_c   1.000
_cell.angle_alpha   90.00
_cell.angle_beta   90.00
_cell.angle_gamma   90.00
#
_symmetry.space_group_name_H-M   'P 1'
#
loop_
_entity.id
_entity.type
_entity.pdbx_description
1 polymer ?
#
loop_
_entity_poly.entity_id
_entity_poly.type
_entity_poly.pdbx_seq_one_letter_code
_entity_poly.pdbx_strand_id
1 'polypeptide(L)'
;MRAADEVVEFLARQIPADTLLGFRPSDATRQRVWQLVQKEKDEGLTPDEQCELDEYERLEHLLILAKAKARSQAGHAEGLSESS
;
A
#
# COMPACT_ATOMS: atom_id res chain seq x y z
N MET A 1 -12.31 14.02 -7.26
CA MET A 1 -11.20 13.21 -6.69
C MET A 1 -11.78 12.25 -5.69
N ARG A 2 -11.30 10.99 -5.65
CA ARG A 2 -11.68 10.07 -4.59
C ARG A 2 -10.82 10.38 -3.36
N ALA A 3 -11.33 10.09 -2.16
CA ALA A 3 -10.57 10.29 -0.92
C ALA A 3 -9.21 9.57 -0.93
N ALA A 4 -9.14 8.39 -1.55
CA ALA A 4 -7.90 7.64 -1.74
C ALA A 4 -6.85 8.42 -2.57
N ASP A 5 -7.29 9.14 -3.61
CA ASP A 5 -6.38 9.91 -4.47
C ASP A 5 -5.77 11.09 -3.70
N GLU A 6 -6.55 11.75 -2.83
CA GLU A 6 -6.09 12.84 -1.96
C GLU A 6 -5.04 12.37 -0.94
N VAL A 7 -5.32 11.24 -0.27
CA VAL A 7 -4.38 10.64 0.70
C VAL A 7 -3.09 10.20 0.00
N VAL A 8 -3.20 9.59 -1.18
CA VAL A 8 -2.04 9.15 -1.97
C VAL A 8 -1.18 10.34 -2.41
N GLU A 9 -1.79 11.42 -2.88
CA GLU A 9 -1.07 12.64 -3.26
C GLU A 9 -0.37 13.27 -2.06
N PHE A 10 -1.03 13.30 -0.89
CA PHE A 10 -0.42 13.79 0.35
C PHE A 10 0.79 12.93 0.76
N LEU A 11 0.66 11.61 0.78
CA LEU A 11 1.74 10.70 1.15
C LEU A 11 2.92 10.81 0.19
N ALA A 12 2.67 10.85 -1.12
CA ALA A 12 3.73 10.97 -2.14
C ALA A 12 4.48 12.30 -2.06
N ARG A 13 3.85 13.37 -1.56
CA ARG A 13 4.50 14.67 -1.35
C ARG A 13 5.32 14.76 -0.08
N GLN A 14 4.98 14.02 0.97
CA GLN A 14 5.62 14.11 2.28
C GLN A 14 6.66 13.00 2.52
N ILE A 15 6.49 11.83 1.92
CA ILE A 15 7.37 10.67 2.11
C ILE A 15 8.31 10.57 0.91
N PRO A 16 9.64 10.50 1.11
CA PRO A 16 10.59 10.24 0.04
C PRO A 16 10.24 8.98 -0.76
N ALA A 17 10.36 9.06 -2.08
CA ALA A 17 9.91 8.00 -2.97
C ALA A 17 10.60 6.65 -2.68
N ASP A 18 11.90 6.65 -2.40
CA ASP A 18 12.68 5.48 -2.02
C ASP A 18 12.18 4.83 -0.71
N THR A 19 11.87 5.65 0.30
CA THR A 19 11.30 5.22 1.57
C THR A 19 9.93 4.57 1.38
N LEU A 20 9.06 5.21 0.60
CA LEU A 20 7.71 4.72 0.32
C LEU A 20 7.74 3.40 -0.48
N LEU A 21 8.66 3.29 -1.45
CA LEU A 21 8.84 2.08 -2.24
C LEU A 21 9.45 0.93 -1.44
N GLY A 22 10.34 1.25 -0.51
CA GLY A 22 10.97 0.31 0.43
C GLY A 22 10.02 -0.18 1.53
N PHE A 23 8.96 0.57 1.85
CA PHE A 23 8.02 0.19 2.90
C PHE A 23 7.37 -1.17 2.65
N ARG A 24 7.43 -2.05 3.66
CA ARG A 24 6.75 -3.34 3.71
C ARG A 24 6.12 -3.52 5.09
N PRO A 25 4.92 -4.11 5.18
CA PRO A 25 4.33 -4.48 6.46
C PRO A 25 5.26 -5.42 7.24
N SER A 26 5.16 -5.34 8.57
CA SER A 26 5.91 -6.18 9.49
C SER A 26 5.64 -7.68 9.24
N ASP A 27 6.58 -8.53 9.63
CA ASP A 27 6.44 -9.98 9.49
C ASP A 27 5.19 -10.50 10.22
N ALA A 28 4.92 -9.96 11.42
CA ALA A 28 3.73 -10.29 12.20
C ALA A 28 2.44 -9.94 11.44
N THR A 29 2.37 -8.76 10.82
CA THR A 29 1.22 -8.34 10.01
C THR A 29 1.01 -9.28 8.83
N ARG A 30 2.07 -9.58 8.07
CA ARG A 30 1.98 -10.49 6.92
C ARG A 30 1.54 -11.89 7.33
N GLN A 31 2.06 -12.40 8.45
CA GLN A 31 1.67 -13.69 8.98
C GLN A 31 0.19 -13.73 9.39
N ARG A 32 -0.30 -12.67 10.03
CA ARG A 32 -1.72 -12.57 10.42
C ARG A 32 -2.65 -12.56 9.21
N VAL A 33 -2.35 -11.75 8.18
CA VAL A 33 -3.12 -11.75 6.92
C VAL A 33 -3.11 -13.12 6.29
N TRP A 34 -1.96 -13.79 6.24
CA TRP A 34 -1.88 -15.13 5.68
C TRP A 34 -2.76 -16.14 6.44
N GLN A 35 -2.76 -16.10 7.78
CA GLN A 35 -3.62 -16.95 8.60
C GLN A 35 -5.11 -16.70 8.33
N LEU A 36 -5.52 -15.44 8.22
CA LEU A 36 -6.90 -15.08 7.89
C LEU A 36 -7.30 -15.63 6.52
N VAL A 37 -6.46 -15.45 5.50
CA VAL A 37 -6.73 -15.97 4.14
C VAL A 37 -6.77 -17.51 4.09
N GLN A 38 -5.97 -18.21 4.90
CA GLN A 38 -6.08 -19.68 4.99
C GLN A 38 -7.40 -20.07 5.66
N LYS A 39 -7.71 -19.45 6.80
CA LYS A 39 -8.92 -19.75 7.56
C LYS A 39 -10.20 -19.48 6.76
N GLU A 40 -10.24 -18.40 5.99
CA GLU A 40 -11.35 -18.07 5.09
C GLU A 40 -11.65 -19.21 4.11
N LYS A 41 -10.61 -19.86 3.58
CA LYS A 41 -10.73 -20.96 2.62
C LYS A 41 -11.15 -22.28 3.25
N ASP A 42 -10.71 -22.55 4.47
CA ASP A 42 -10.91 -23.83 5.14
C ASP A 42 -12.24 -23.87 5.92
N GLU A 43 -12.49 -22.84 6.72
CA GLU A 43 -13.56 -22.83 7.74
C GLU A 43 -14.51 -21.62 7.60
N GLY A 44 -14.05 -20.58 6.89
CA GLY A 44 -14.67 -19.26 6.87
C GLY A 44 -14.17 -18.35 8.00
N LEU A 45 -14.43 -17.05 7.86
CA LEU A 45 -14.06 -16.05 8.85
C LEU A 45 -15.24 -15.68 9.74
N THR A 46 -14.94 -15.38 11.00
CA THR A 46 -15.88 -14.64 11.86
C THR A 46 -16.05 -13.20 11.35
N PRO A 47 -17.13 -12.50 11.71
CA PRO A 47 -17.34 -11.11 11.30
C PRO A 47 -16.17 -10.17 11.68
N ASP A 48 -15.57 -10.38 12.85
CA ASP A 48 -14.44 -9.58 13.32
C ASP A 48 -13.18 -9.86 12.49
N GLU A 49 -12.93 -11.12 12.15
CA GLU A 49 -11.81 -11.52 11.30
C GLU A 49 -11.97 -11.04 9.86
N GLN A 50 -13.19 -11.05 9.33
CA GLN A 50 -13.50 -10.46 8.02
C GLN A 50 -13.23 -8.95 8.04
N CYS A 51 -13.68 -8.26 9.09
CA CYS A 51 -13.44 -6.82 9.24
C CYS A 51 -11.93 -6.51 9.30
N GLU A 52 -11.15 -7.34 10.01
CA GLU A 52 -9.70 -7.25 10.07
C GLU A 52 -9.07 -7.44 8.68
N LEU A 53 -9.49 -8.47 7.94
CA LEU A 53 -9.00 -8.74 6.58
C LEU A 53 -9.34 -7.60 5.61
N ASP A 54 -10.58 -7.11 5.64
CA ASP A 54 -11.03 -5.98 4.83
C ASP A 54 -10.23 -4.69 5.12
N GLU A 55 -9.82 -4.48 6.38
CA GLU A 55 -8.95 -3.36 6.75
C GLU A 55 -7.57 -3.48 6.12
N TYR A 56 -6.96 -4.67 6.19
CA TYR A 56 -5.69 -4.92 5.52
C TYR A 56 -5.78 -4.72 4.00
N GLU A 57 -6.85 -5.16 3.36
CA GLU A 57 -7.05 -4.96 1.92
C GLU A 57 -7.15 -3.48 1.54
N ARG A 58 -7.91 -2.70 2.32
CA ARG A 58 -8.01 -1.24 2.11
C ARG A 58 -6.64 -0.56 2.25
N LEU A 59 -5.88 -0.92 3.28
CA LEU A 59 -4.55 -0.36 3.52
C LEU A 59 -3.54 -0.77 2.44
N GLU A 60 -3.57 -2.03 2.00
CA GLU A 60 -2.71 -2.52 0.92
C GLU A 60 -3.04 -1.81 -0.40
N HIS A 61 -4.33 -1.62 -0.71
CA HIS A 61 -4.72 -0.88 -1.90
C HIS A 61 -4.19 0.56 -1.88
N LEU A 62 -4.29 1.25 -0.75
CA LEU A 62 -3.72 2.59 -0.58
C LEU A 62 -2.20 2.59 -0.77
N LEU A 63 -1.49 1.60 -0.20
CA LEU A 63 -0.05 1.45 -0.36
C LEU A 63 0.35 1.20 -1.82
N ILE A 64 -0.41 0.40 -2.57
CA ILE A 64 -0.19 0.14 -3.99
C ILE A 64 -0.31 1.44 -4.78
N LEU A 65 -1.38 2.23 -4.56
CA LEU A 65 -1.59 3.51 -5.23
C LEU A 65 -0.47 4.51 -4.89
N ALA A 66 -0.09 4.59 -3.61
CA ALA A 66 1.00 5.46 -3.15
C ALA A 66 2.33 5.10 -3.81
N LYS A 67 2.68 3.81 -3.88
CA LYS A 67 3.89 3.34 -4.57
C LYS A 67 3.84 3.59 -6.07
N ALA A 68 2.70 3.40 -6.72
CA ALA A 68 2.53 3.69 -8.14
C ALA A 68 2.79 5.18 -8.44
N LYS A 69 2.25 6.07 -7.60
CA LYS A 69 2.47 7.51 -7.70
C LYS A 69 3.94 7.89 -7.47
N ALA A 70 4.58 7.34 -6.44
CA ALA A 70 6.00 7.59 -6.17
C ALA A 70 6.90 7.16 -7.33
N ARG A 71 6.64 6.02 -7.98
CA ARG A 71 7.36 5.60 -9.20
C ARG A 71 7.21 6.60 -10.34
N SER A 72 5.98 7.09 -10.56
CA SER A 72 5.72 8.08 -11.59
C SER A 72 6.45 9.41 -11.34
N GLN A 73 6.61 9.81 -10.08
CA GLN A 73 7.34 11.04 -9.72
C GLN A 73 8.87 10.85 -9.83
N ALA A 74 9.39 9.70 -9.37
CA ALA A 74 10.80 9.36 -9.49
C ALA A 74 11.27 9.33 -10.96
N GLY A 75 10.50 8.70 -11.84
CA GLY A 75 10.81 8.69 -13.28
C GLY A 75 10.71 10.06 -13.95
N HIS A 76 9.96 11.01 -13.38
CA HIS A 76 9.93 12.40 -13.87
C HIS A 76 11.16 13.21 -13.45
N ALA A 77 11.73 12.91 -12.28
CA ALA A 77 12.93 13.59 -11.78
C ALA A 77 14.21 13.18 -12.55
N GLU A 78 14.29 11.92 -13.02
CA GLU A 78 15.43 11.43 -13.78
C GLU A 78 15.48 12.02 -15.21
N GLY A 79 14.33 12.18 -15.89
CA GLY A 79 14.26 12.74 -17.25
C GLY A 79 14.63 14.23 -17.38
N LEU A 80 14.60 14.98 -16.27
CA LEU A 80 15.04 16.38 -16.22
C LEU A 80 16.55 16.54 -16.02
N SER A 81 17.27 15.47 -15.62
CA SER A 81 18.72 15.52 -15.36
C SER A 81 19.57 15.16 -16.58
N GLU A 82 19.01 14.54 -17.62
CA GLU A 82 19.73 14.17 -18.86
C GLU A 82 19.63 15.22 -19.99
N SER A 83 18.96 16.35 -19.74
CA SER A 83 18.73 17.41 -20.74
C SER A 83 19.57 18.69 -20.54
N SER A 84 20.73 18.62 -19.87
CA SER A 84 21.64 19.76 -19.67
C SER A 84 23.06 19.48 -20.14
#